data_AF-A0A2V7XTB5-F1
#
_entry.id   AF-A0A2V7XTB5-F1
#
_cell.length_a   1.000
_cell.length_b   1.000
_cell.length_c   1.000
_cell.angle_alpha   90.00
_cell.angle_beta   90.00
_cell.angle_gamma   90.00
#
_symmetry.space_group_name_H-M   'P 1'
#
loop_
_entity.id
_entity.type
_entity.pdbx_description
1 polymer ?
#
loop_
_entity_poly.entity_id
_entity_poly.type
_entity_poly.pdbx_seq_one_letter_code
_entity_poly.pdbx_strand_id
1 'polypeptide(L)'
;MVESARRDLDQAAEALRAAAAALARVADQIAEDAVESERASMAAELASEQIARDVLKLERALGAPTGALPADLEVLRKLPAAILEWAQRRLGLVPHLAVGQELEIPPDRLSAFALEGTLPPRGGLVRVRVLSPGWKRGPRVLVPPRVMLI
;
A
#
# COMPACT_ATOMS: atom_id res chain seq x y z
N MET A 1 -36.45 48.18 -35.19
CA MET A 1 -36.02 46.78 -35.38
C MET A 1 -34.54 46.57 -35.08
N VAL A 2 -33.62 47.39 -35.60
CA VAL A 2 -32.16 47.21 -35.39
C VAL A 2 -31.71 47.31 -33.91
N GLU A 3 -32.31 48.21 -33.12
CA GLU A 3 -31.96 48.37 -31.69
C GLU A 3 -32.45 47.26 -30.76
N SER A 4 -33.51 46.53 -31.13
CA SER A 4 -33.96 45.38 -30.32
C SER A 4 -33.08 44.18 -30.59
N ALA A 5 -32.76 43.90 -31.87
CA ALA A 5 -31.84 42.83 -32.26
C ALA A 5 -30.45 42.99 -31.62
N ARG A 6 -29.97 44.23 -31.46
CA ARG A 6 -28.70 44.52 -30.79
C ARG A 6 -28.77 44.24 -29.28
N ARG A 7 -29.87 44.61 -28.62
CA ARG A 7 -30.10 44.30 -27.19
C ARG A 7 -30.20 42.80 -26.94
N ASP A 8 -30.86 42.07 -27.82
CA ASP A 8 -31.01 40.62 -27.71
C ASP A 8 -29.65 39.91 -27.86
N LEU A 9 -28.80 40.41 -28.78
CA LEU A 9 -27.41 39.96 -28.94
C LEU A 9 -26.55 40.25 -27.70
N ASP A 10 -26.66 41.45 -27.13
CA ASP A 10 -25.92 41.82 -25.92
C ASP A 10 -26.35 40.94 -24.72
N GLN A 11 -27.64 40.65 -24.59
CA GLN A 11 -28.14 39.72 -23.57
C GLN A 11 -27.66 38.28 -23.77
N ALA A 12 -27.67 37.79 -25.01
CA ALA A 12 -27.15 36.46 -25.33
C ALA A 12 -25.64 36.35 -25.05
N ALA A 13 -24.88 37.41 -25.34
CA ALA A 13 -23.46 37.48 -25.05
C ALA A 13 -23.18 37.44 -23.54
N GLU A 14 -23.96 38.15 -22.72
CA GLU A 14 -23.81 38.08 -21.27
C GLU A 14 -24.25 36.75 -20.68
N ALA A 15 -25.33 36.16 -21.18
CA ALA A 15 -25.74 34.83 -20.77
C ALA A 15 -24.66 33.78 -21.08
N LEU A 16 -24.02 33.88 -22.25
CA LEU A 16 -22.91 33.00 -22.63
C LEU A 16 -21.68 33.21 -21.74
N ARG A 17 -21.31 34.46 -21.41
CA ARG A 17 -20.22 34.77 -20.48
C ARG A 17 -20.48 34.20 -19.09
N ALA A 18 -21.70 34.37 -18.57
CA ALA A 18 -22.09 33.85 -17.27
C ALA A 18 -22.05 32.30 -17.25
N ALA A 19 -22.53 31.66 -18.31
CA ALA A 19 -22.46 30.20 -18.47
C ALA A 19 -21.01 29.70 -18.56
N ALA A 20 -20.14 30.38 -19.31
CA ALA A 20 -18.73 30.05 -19.41
C ALA A 20 -18.01 30.18 -18.06
N ALA A 21 -18.29 31.23 -17.29
CA ALA A 21 -17.75 31.42 -15.95
C ALA A 21 -18.27 30.38 -14.94
N ALA A 22 -19.52 29.94 -15.08
CA ALA A 22 -20.07 28.85 -14.27
C ALA A 22 -19.38 27.52 -14.61
N LEU A 23 -19.16 27.22 -15.89
CA LEU A 23 -18.48 26.01 -16.33
C LEU A 23 -17.02 25.96 -15.85
N ALA A 24 -16.30 27.08 -15.92
CA ALA A 24 -14.94 27.18 -15.41
C ALA A 24 -14.86 26.82 -13.92
N ARG A 25 -15.76 27.36 -13.09
CA ARG A 25 -15.82 27.05 -11.65
C ARG A 25 -16.11 25.57 -11.37
N VAL A 26 -16.98 24.94 -12.16
CA VAL A 26 -17.25 23.51 -12.03
C VAL A 26 -16.02 22.69 -12.41
N ALA A 27 -15.31 23.09 -13.48
CA ALA A 27 -14.07 22.42 -13.88
C ALA A 27 -12.98 22.54 -12.80
N ASP A 28 -12.83 23.72 -12.20
CA ASP A 28 -11.89 23.96 -11.10
C ASP A 28 -12.24 23.08 -9.89
N GLN A 29 -13.53 22.99 -9.51
CA GLN A 29 -13.96 22.12 -8.41
C GLN A 29 -13.67 20.64 -8.68
N ILE A 30 -13.93 20.14 -9.90
CA ILE A 30 -13.62 18.75 -10.27
C ILE A 30 -12.12 18.48 -10.15
N ALA A 31 -11.28 19.45 -10.54
CA ALA A 31 -9.83 19.32 -10.42
C ALA A 31 -9.40 19.26 -8.94
N GLU A 32 -9.96 20.10 -8.08
CA GLU A 32 -9.68 20.08 -6.64
C GLU A 32 -10.12 18.75 -5.99
N ASP A 33 -11.33 18.28 -6.30
CA ASP A 33 -11.87 17.02 -5.78
C ASP A 33 -11.02 15.82 -6.24
N ALA A 34 -10.53 15.84 -7.48
CA ALA A 34 -9.65 14.81 -8.01
C ALA A 34 -8.31 14.76 -7.26
N VAL A 35 -7.70 15.92 -6.99
CA VAL A 35 -6.45 16.02 -6.24
C VAL A 35 -6.64 15.53 -4.80
N GLU A 36 -7.74 15.89 -4.14
CA GLU A 36 -8.00 15.45 -2.78
C GLU A 36 -8.28 13.94 -2.72
N SER A 37 -8.99 13.39 -3.70
CA SER A 37 -9.21 11.94 -3.83
C SER A 37 -7.88 11.20 -4.01
N GLU A 38 -6.98 11.72 -4.85
CA GLU A 38 -5.65 11.14 -5.05
C GLU A 38 -4.82 11.18 -3.76
N ARG A 39 -4.80 12.30 -3.05
CA ARG A 39 -4.11 12.44 -1.76
C ARG A 39 -4.65 11.47 -0.71
N ALA A 40 -5.96 11.34 -0.60
CA ALA A 40 -6.61 10.41 0.32
C ALA A 40 -6.25 8.95 -0.02
N SER A 41 -6.24 8.61 -1.31
CA SER A 41 -5.79 7.30 -1.79
C SER A 41 -4.34 7.04 -1.38
N MET A 42 -3.42 7.94 -1.72
CA MET A 42 -2.00 7.83 -1.36
C MET A 42 -1.78 7.71 0.15
N ALA A 43 -2.49 8.49 0.96
CA ALA A 43 -2.42 8.40 2.42
C ALA A 43 -2.88 7.03 2.93
N ALA A 44 -3.98 6.51 2.38
CA ALA A 44 -4.47 5.16 2.69
C ALA A 44 -3.47 4.08 2.24
N GLU A 45 -2.76 4.28 1.13
CA GLU A 45 -1.68 3.40 0.69
C GLU A 45 -0.53 3.37 1.69
N LEU A 46 -0.02 4.53 2.07
CA LEU A 46 1.09 4.67 3.03
C LEU A 46 0.71 4.09 4.40
N ALA A 47 -0.52 4.34 4.87
CA ALA A 47 -1.03 3.79 6.10
C ALA A 47 -1.10 2.25 6.04
N SER A 48 -1.57 1.68 4.93
CA SER A 48 -1.65 0.23 4.74
C SER A 48 -0.26 -0.42 4.80
N GLU A 49 0.74 0.21 4.16
CA GLU A 49 2.13 -0.26 4.23
C GLU A 49 2.69 -0.21 5.65
N GLN A 50 2.44 0.90 6.36
CA GLN A 50 2.93 1.09 7.72
C GLN A 50 2.30 0.11 8.69
N ILE A 51 0.98 -0.12 8.60
CA ILE A 51 0.27 -1.12 9.39
C ILE A 51 0.86 -2.51 9.15
N ALA A 52 1.09 -2.91 7.90
CA ALA A 52 1.69 -4.21 7.59
C ALA A 52 3.08 -4.36 8.24
N ARG A 53 3.92 -3.32 8.18
CA ARG A 53 5.25 -3.31 8.81
C ARG A 53 5.17 -3.40 10.33
N ASP A 54 4.28 -2.64 10.97
CA ASP A 54 4.18 -2.59 12.42
C ASP A 54 3.56 -3.86 13.02
N VAL A 55 2.58 -4.45 12.33
CA VAL A 55 2.00 -5.73 12.75
C VAL A 55 3.04 -6.85 12.71
N LEU A 56 3.93 -6.86 11.71
CA LEU A 56 5.04 -7.83 11.67
C LEU A 56 6.08 -7.59 12.76
N LYS A 57 6.33 -6.33 13.15
CA LYS A 57 7.17 -6.05 14.33
C LYS A 57 6.52 -6.60 15.59
N LEU A 58 5.21 -6.41 15.72
CA LEU A 58 4.44 -6.91 16.86
C LEU A 58 4.42 -8.44 16.91
N GLU A 59 4.22 -9.11 15.77
CA GLU A 59 4.29 -10.57 15.66
C GLU A 59 5.65 -11.10 16.11
N ARG A 60 6.74 -10.44 15.73
CA ARG A 60 8.10 -10.81 16.19
C ARG A 60 8.27 -10.58 17.69
N ALA A 61 7.80 -9.45 18.22
CA ALA A 61 7.91 -9.14 19.64
C ALA A 61 7.10 -10.13 20.50
N LEU A 62 5.94 -10.58 20.00
CA LEU A 62 5.06 -11.51 20.68
C LEU A 62 5.36 -12.99 20.39
N GLY A 63 6.23 -13.27 19.42
CA GLY A 63 6.70 -14.60 19.01
C GLY A 63 7.56 -15.34 20.03
N ALA A 64 7.61 -14.87 21.29
CA ALA A 64 8.18 -15.62 22.40
C ALA A 64 7.47 -16.99 22.56
N PRO A 65 8.13 -18.01 23.14
CA PRO A 65 7.53 -19.33 23.35
C PRO A 65 6.20 -19.27 24.12
N THR A 66 5.25 -20.16 23.82
CA THR A 66 3.98 -20.26 24.56
C THR A 66 4.23 -20.34 26.07
N GLY A 67 3.55 -19.49 26.86
CA GLY A 67 3.76 -19.38 28.32
C GLY A 67 4.88 -18.44 28.75
N ALA A 68 5.60 -17.80 27.82
CA ALA A 68 6.58 -16.75 28.14
C ALA A 68 5.95 -15.40 28.53
N LEU A 69 4.64 -15.22 28.29
CA LEU A 69 3.90 -14.03 28.70
C LEU A 69 3.02 -14.35 29.91
N PRO A 70 2.74 -13.35 30.77
CA PRO A 70 1.67 -13.44 31.75
C PRO A 70 0.34 -13.91 31.13
N ALA A 71 -0.44 -14.72 31.85
CA ALA A 71 -1.62 -15.39 31.32
C ALA A 71 -2.71 -14.45 30.77
N ASP A 72 -2.80 -13.24 31.32
CA ASP A 72 -3.66 -12.15 30.86
C ASP A 72 -3.18 -11.52 29.53
N LEU A 73 -1.89 -11.61 29.22
CA LEU A 73 -1.28 -11.11 27.99
C LEU A 73 -1.17 -12.17 26.89
N GLU A 74 -1.35 -13.46 27.21
CA GLU A 74 -1.34 -14.56 26.25
C GLU A 74 -2.39 -14.39 25.13
N VAL A 75 -3.54 -13.79 25.44
CA VAL A 75 -4.58 -13.49 24.43
C VAL A 75 -4.08 -12.54 23.33
N LEU A 76 -3.14 -11.64 23.67
CA LEU A 76 -2.61 -10.64 22.75
C LEU A 76 -1.75 -11.28 21.65
N ARG A 77 -1.27 -12.52 21.83
CA ARG A 77 -0.56 -13.25 20.77
C ARG A 77 -1.39 -13.47 19.51
N LYS A 78 -2.72 -13.45 19.63
CA LYS A 78 -3.62 -13.64 18.48
C LYS A 78 -3.88 -12.35 17.72
N LEU A 79 -3.61 -11.18 18.32
CA LEU A 79 -3.89 -9.88 17.70
C LEU A 79 -3.13 -9.66 16.39
N PRO A 80 -1.80 -9.93 16.28
CA PRO A 80 -1.09 -9.71 15.02
C PRO A 80 -1.71 -10.49 13.85
N ALA A 81 -2.03 -11.76 14.07
CA ALA A 81 -2.67 -12.61 13.06
C ALA A 81 -4.05 -12.07 12.66
N ALA A 82 -4.88 -11.67 13.63
CA ALA A 82 -6.20 -11.11 13.38
C ALA A 82 -6.14 -9.78 12.60
N ILE A 83 -5.17 -8.91 12.92
CA ILE A 83 -4.97 -7.65 12.19
C ILE A 83 -4.50 -7.92 10.76
N LEU A 84 -3.60 -8.87 10.54
CA LEU A 84 -3.17 -9.27 9.19
C LEU A 84 -4.34 -9.83 8.38
N GLU A 85 -5.18 -10.68 8.96
CA GLU A 85 -6.35 -11.22 8.27
C GLU A 85 -7.37 -10.12 7.91
N TRP A 86 -7.58 -9.16 8.82
CA TRP A 86 -8.39 -7.97 8.52
C TRP A 86 -7.78 -7.16 7.38
N ALA A 87 -6.47 -6.92 7.40
CA ALA A 87 -5.75 -6.14 6.41
C ALA A 87 -5.73 -6.83 5.03
N GLN A 88 -5.64 -8.16 4.97
CA GLN A 88 -5.81 -8.92 3.73
C GLN A 88 -7.17 -8.65 3.10
N ARG A 89 -8.24 -8.78 3.91
CA ARG A 89 -9.62 -8.63 3.43
C ARG A 89 -9.98 -7.20 3.03
N ARG A 90 -9.47 -6.21 3.78
CA ARG A 90 -9.89 -4.80 3.63
C ARG A 90 -8.95 -3.98 2.76
N LEU A 91 -7.65 -4.31 2.74
CA LEU A 91 -6.62 -3.52 2.08
C LEU A 91 -5.99 -4.25 0.87
N GLY A 92 -6.50 -5.45 0.54
CA GLY A 92 -6.00 -6.25 -0.59
C GLY A 92 -4.55 -6.71 -0.42
N LEU A 93 -4.09 -6.84 0.83
CA LEU A 93 -2.78 -7.40 1.12
C LEU A 93 -2.78 -8.89 0.83
N VAL A 94 -1.75 -9.37 0.16
CA VAL A 94 -1.57 -10.78 -0.16
C VAL A 94 -0.17 -11.21 0.30
N PRO A 95 -0.06 -12.35 1.01
CA PRO A 95 1.24 -12.89 1.36
C PRO A 95 2.04 -13.24 0.11
N HIS A 96 3.32 -12.88 0.12
CA HIS A 96 4.28 -13.18 -0.94
C HIS A 96 5.26 -14.25 -0.45
N LEU A 97 5.19 -15.42 -1.09
CA LEU A 97 5.94 -16.64 -0.76
C LEU A 97 5.51 -17.27 0.57
N ALA A 98 5.60 -18.58 0.64
CA ALA A 98 5.19 -19.33 1.83
C ALA A 98 6.37 -19.54 2.78
N VAL A 99 6.10 -19.63 4.08
CA VAL A 99 7.10 -20.05 5.08
C VAL A 99 7.61 -21.45 4.74
N GLY A 100 8.93 -21.64 4.82
CA GLY A 100 9.59 -22.89 4.48
C GLY A 100 9.82 -23.11 2.98
N GLN A 101 9.26 -22.25 2.11
CA GLN A 101 9.51 -22.32 0.68
C GLN A 101 11.00 -22.12 0.38
N GLU A 102 11.57 -22.99 -0.44
CA GLU A 102 12.94 -22.87 -0.93
C GLU A 102 12.98 -22.24 -2.31
N LEU A 103 13.97 -21.39 -2.56
CA LEU A 103 14.13 -20.64 -3.80
C LEU A 103 15.58 -20.63 -4.23
N GLU A 104 15.82 -20.77 -5.54
CA GLU A 104 17.10 -20.47 -6.16
C GLU A 104 17.04 -19.09 -6.78
N ILE A 105 17.90 -18.19 -6.31
CA ILE A 105 17.94 -16.80 -6.75
C ILE A 105 19.37 -16.35 -7.04
N PRO A 106 19.60 -15.53 -8.08
CA PRO A 106 20.87 -14.87 -8.27
C PRO A 106 21.20 -13.97 -7.06
N PRO A 107 22.48 -13.90 -6.61
CA PRO A 107 22.90 -13.04 -5.50
C PRO A 107 22.46 -11.58 -5.64
N ASP A 108 22.43 -11.05 -6.86
CA ASP A 108 22.02 -9.66 -7.12
C ASP A 108 20.52 -9.42 -6.77
N ARG A 109 19.69 -10.46 -6.83
CA ARG A 109 18.27 -10.42 -6.46
C ARG A 109 18.03 -10.59 -4.96
N LEU A 110 19.03 -10.96 -4.16
CA LEU A 110 18.90 -11.05 -2.69
C LEU A 110 18.57 -9.69 -2.06
N SER A 111 18.93 -8.59 -2.71
CA SER A 111 18.59 -7.23 -2.28
C SER A 111 17.07 -6.99 -2.16
N ALA A 112 16.24 -7.79 -2.84
CA ALA A 112 14.78 -7.75 -2.74
C ALA A 112 14.22 -8.49 -1.50
N PHE A 113 15.08 -9.13 -0.71
CA PHE A 113 14.71 -9.91 0.47
C PHE A 113 15.37 -9.34 1.73
N ALA A 114 14.74 -9.56 2.87
CA ALA A 114 15.37 -9.33 4.16
C ALA A 114 16.19 -10.58 4.54
N LEU A 115 17.45 -10.59 4.14
CA LEU A 115 18.37 -11.70 4.40
C LEU A 115 18.75 -11.77 5.88
N GLU A 116 18.65 -12.96 6.45
CA GLU A 116 19.20 -13.29 7.77
C GLU A 116 20.56 -13.99 7.59
N GLY A 117 21.64 -13.32 8.02
CA GLY A 117 23.01 -13.79 7.87
C GLY A 117 23.85 -12.91 6.93
N THR A 118 25.00 -13.43 6.51
CA THR A 118 25.94 -12.74 5.63
C THR A 118 25.59 -12.96 4.14
N LEU A 119 25.85 -11.95 3.32
CA LEU A 119 25.71 -12.07 1.86
C LEU A 119 26.72 -13.10 1.32
N PRO A 120 26.30 -14.00 0.42
CA PRO A 120 27.20 -14.94 -0.23
C PRO A 120 28.11 -14.21 -1.24
N PRO A 121 29.29 -14.78 -1.56
CA PRO A 121 30.17 -14.24 -2.60
C PRO A 121 29.45 -14.17 -3.96
N ARG A 122 29.85 -13.21 -4.79
CA ARG A 122 29.24 -13.00 -6.11
C ARG A 122 29.53 -14.20 -7.03
N GLY A 123 28.48 -14.75 -7.64
CA GLY A 123 28.56 -15.81 -8.64
C GLY A 123 27.54 -16.95 -8.40
N GLY A 124 26.94 -17.47 -9.46
CA GLY A 124 26.02 -18.60 -9.41
C GLY A 124 24.60 -18.27 -8.89
N LEU A 125 23.82 -19.33 -8.65
CA LEU A 125 22.53 -19.26 -7.96
C LEU A 125 22.76 -19.62 -6.49
N VAL A 126 22.04 -18.95 -5.60
CA VAL A 126 22.03 -19.28 -4.17
C VAL A 126 20.69 -19.84 -3.78
N ARG A 127 20.71 -20.84 -2.90
CA ARG A 127 19.50 -21.40 -2.30
C ARG A 127 19.17 -20.64 -1.03
N VAL A 128 17.91 -20.27 -0.92
CA VAL A 128 17.38 -19.63 0.29
C VAL A 128 16.12 -20.33 0.74
N ARG A 129 15.85 -20.29 2.03
CA ARG A 129 14.58 -20.70 2.65
C ARG A 129 13.85 -19.48 3.19
N VAL A 130 12.57 -19.38 2.90
CA VAL A 130 11.69 -18.32 3.43
C VAL A 130 11.41 -18.59 4.91
N LEU A 131 11.79 -17.65 5.77
CA LEU A 131 11.54 -17.68 7.20
C LEU A 131 10.20 -17.02 7.56
N SER A 132 9.86 -15.93 6.88
CA SER A 132 8.57 -15.25 7.03
C SER A 132 8.11 -14.72 5.67
N PRO A 133 6.80 -14.74 5.38
CA PRO A 133 6.29 -14.27 4.11
C PRO A 133 6.55 -12.77 3.95
N GLY A 134 6.74 -12.34 2.70
CA GLY A 134 6.61 -10.93 2.34
C GLY A 134 5.15 -10.54 2.21
N TRP A 135 4.87 -9.27 1.97
CA TRP A 135 3.51 -8.78 1.72
C TRP A 135 3.49 -7.95 0.45
N LYS A 136 2.50 -8.22 -0.40
CA LYS A 136 2.24 -7.51 -1.64
C LYS A 136 0.86 -6.88 -1.65
N ARG A 137 0.70 -5.85 -2.46
CA ARG A 137 -0.60 -5.34 -2.91
C ARG A 137 -0.53 -5.14 -4.41
N GLY A 138 -1.31 -5.91 -5.16
CA GLY A 138 -1.14 -6.00 -6.62
C GLY A 138 0.29 -6.38 -7.01
N PRO A 139 0.96 -5.63 -7.91
CA PRO A 139 2.33 -5.94 -8.34
C PRO A 139 3.40 -5.49 -7.34
N ARG A 140 3.08 -4.62 -6.38
CA ARG A 140 4.05 -3.96 -5.49
C ARG A 140 4.32 -4.81 -4.24
N VAL A 141 5.61 -5.00 -3.92
CA VAL A 141 6.05 -5.55 -2.62
C VAL A 141 6.10 -4.42 -1.60
N LEU A 142 5.34 -4.56 -0.52
CA LEU A 142 5.29 -3.58 0.59
C LEU A 142 6.24 -3.96 1.72
N VAL A 143 6.36 -5.27 1.96
CA VAL A 143 7.30 -5.84 2.91
C VAL A 143 8.05 -6.98 2.22
N PRO A 144 9.38 -6.94 2.16
CA PRO A 144 10.15 -8.03 1.57
C PRO A 144 10.03 -9.30 2.43
N PRO A 145 10.02 -10.49 1.80
CA PRO A 145 10.10 -11.74 2.53
C PRO A 145 11.42 -11.84 3.30
N ARG A 146 11.40 -12.50 4.46
CA ARG A 146 12.64 -12.84 5.16
C ARG A 146 13.11 -14.20 4.70
N VAL A 147 14.41 -14.30 4.44
CA VAL A 147 15.02 -15.54 3.97
C VAL A 147 16.34 -15.79 4.67
N MET A 148 16.74 -17.05 4.76
CA MET A 148 18.10 -17.45 5.15
C MET A 148 18.72 -18.26 4.02
N LEU A 149 20.05 -18.22 3.91
CA LEU A 149 20.79 -19.14 3.03
C LEU A 149 20.70 -20.57 3.58
N ILE A 150 20.62 -21.54 2.66
CA ILE A 150 20.62 -22.98 2.97
C ILE A 150 21.61 -23.73 2.09
#